data_AF-A0A1A8UEH9-F1
#
_entry.id   AF-A0A1A8UEH9-F1
#
_cell.length_a   1.000
_cell.length_b   1.000
_cell.length_c   1.000
_cell.angle_alpha   90.00
_cell.angle_beta   90.00
_cell.angle_gamma   90.00
#
_symmetry.space_group_name_H-M   'P 1'
#
loop_
_entity.id
_entity.type
_entity.pdbx_description
1 polymer ?
#
loop_
_entity_poly.entity_id
_entity_poly.type
_entity_poly.pdbx_seq_one_letter_code
_entity_poly.pdbx_strand_id
1 'polypeptide(L)'
;MQHFTELCVLFLMILTPVLSNKPTGDVDVLVFLPQNNSFMFSQARVAPAIRYAQERLEAEFGLRFRVHFENTDPANQALFALADRSCGPRPDLILGPVREYEAAG
;
A
#
# COMPACT_ATOMS: atom_id res chain seq x y z
N MET A 1 -11.21 -40.59 25.94
CA MET A 1 -10.16 -39.59 25.64
C MET A 1 -9.89 -39.45 24.15
N GLN A 2 -9.76 -40.53 23.37
CA GLN A 2 -9.45 -40.47 21.93
C GLN A 2 -10.44 -39.66 21.07
N HIS A 3 -11.75 -39.81 21.31
CA HIS A 3 -12.77 -39.05 20.56
C HIS A 3 -12.72 -37.53 20.78
N PHE A 4 -12.27 -37.09 21.96
CA PHE A 4 -12.17 -35.66 22.26
C PHE A 4 -11.01 -35.01 21.50
N THR A 5 -9.88 -35.72 21.40
CA THR A 5 -8.75 -35.33 20.56
C THR A 5 -9.09 -35.29 19.08
N GLU A 6 -9.85 -36.25 18.55
CA GLU A 6 -10.28 -36.21 17.14
C GLU A 6 -11.21 -35.04 16.85
N LEU A 7 -12.16 -34.75 17.74
CA LEU A 7 -13.02 -33.57 17.63
C LEU A 7 -12.24 -32.27 17.68
N CYS A 8 -11.25 -32.17 18.58
CA CYS A 8 -10.37 -30.99 18.65
C CYS A 8 -9.54 -30.81 17.37
N VAL A 9 -9.02 -31.89 16.79
CA VAL A 9 -8.23 -31.82 15.55
C VAL A 9 -9.11 -31.46 14.36
N LEU A 10 -10.32 -32.02 14.25
CA LEU A 10 -11.31 -31.65 13.24
C LEU A 10 -11.71 -30.18 13.37
N PHE A 11 -11.97 -29.73 14.60
CA PHE A 11 -12.32 -28.33 14.87
C PHE A 11 -11.17 -27.38 14.53
N LEU A 12 -9.93 -27.73 14.88
CA LEU A 12 -8.73 -26.97 14.49
C LEU A 12 -8.56 -26.92 12.97
N MET A 13 -8.76 -28.03 12.25
CA MET A 13 -8.69 -28.05 10.79
C MET A 13 -9.76 -27.14 10.15
N ILE A 14 -10.97 -27.11 10.70
CA ILE A 14 -12.05 -26.23 10.22
C ILE A 14 -11.78 -24.75 10.54
N LEU A 15 -11.10 -24.46 11.65
CA LEU A 15 -10.76 -23.10 12.07
C LEU A 15 -9.52 -22.52 11.38
N THR A 16 -8.61 -23.35 10.87
CA THR A 16 -7.39 -22.88 10.17
C THR A 16 -7.66 -21.91 9.01
N PRO A 17 -8.66 -22.08 8.12
CA PRO A 17 -8.94 -21.09 7.08
C PRO A 17 -9.54 -19.78 7.62
N VAL A 18 -10.24 -19.82 8.77
CA VAL A 18 -10.83 -18.63 9.43
C VAL A 18 -9.78 -17.85 10.22
N LEU A 19 -8.79 -18.55 10.80
CA LEU A 19 -7.63 -17.93 11.44
C LEU A 19 -6.58 -17.45 10.43
N SER A 20 -6.59 -18.03 9.21
CA SER A 20 -5.81 -17.56 8.08
C SER A 20 -6.44 -16.25 7.57
N ASN A 21 -6.21 -15.21 8.36
CA ASN A 21 -6.55 -13.83 8.07
C ASN A 21 -5.65 -13.36 6.92
N LYS A 22 -5.88 -13.90 5.71
CA LYS A 22 -5.41 -13.20 4.51
C LYS A 22 -6.02 -11.81 4.62
N PRO A 23 -5.22 -10.74 4.67
CA PRO A 23 -5.79 -9.41 4.79
C PRO A 23 -6.51 -9.15 3.46
N THR A 24 -7.81 -9.44 3.40
CA THR A 24 -8.70 -8.95 2.36
C THR A 24 -9.00 -7.50 2.71
N GLY A 25 -7.99 -6.64 2.53
CA GLY A 25 -8.08 -5.21 2.78
C GLY A 25 -7.68 -4.48 1.51
N ASP A 26 -8.53 -3.54 1.08
CA ASP A 26 -8.07 -2.48 0.18
C ASP A 26 -7.13 -1.60 0.99
N VAL A 27 -5.87 -1.49 0.55
CA VAL A 27 -4.84 -0.64 1.16
C VAL A 27 -4.72 0.63 0.32
N ASP A 28 -5.03 1.77 0.90
CA ASP A 28 -4.95 3.06 0.23
C ASP A 28 -3.51 3.61 0.25
N VAL A 29 -2.93 3.82 -0.93
CA VAL A 29 -1.53 4.21 -1.08
C VAL A 29 -1.43 5.57 -1.74
N LEU A 30 -0.79 6.52 -1.07
CA LEU A 30 -0.48 7.83 -1.61
C LEU A 30 0.99 7.89 -2.05
N VAL A 31 1.23 8.27 -3.30
CA VAL A 31 2.56 8.25 -3.92
C VAL A 31 2.94 9.65 -4.38
N PHE A 32 4.02 10.19 -3.81
CA PHE A 32 4.53 11.52 -4.11
C PHE A 32 5.74 11.44 -5.05
N LEU A 33 5.53 11.75 -6.34
CA LEU A 33 6.59 11.69 -7.36
C LEU A 33 6.50 12.90 -8.32
N PRO A 34 7.64 13.38 -8.85
CA PRO A 34 7.62 14.48 -9.80
C PRO A 34 7.09 14.00 -11.16
N GLN A 35 6.32 14.83 -11.86
CA GLN A 35 5.96 14.56 -13.25
C GLN A 35 7.10 14.90 -14.21
N ASN A 36 8.01 15.79 -13.81
CA ASN A 36 9.18 16.15 -14.59
C ASN A 36 10.12 14.96 -14.80
N ASN A 37 10.26 14.51 -16.06
CA ASN A 37 11.08 13.36 -16.45
C ASN A 37 12.59 13.58 -16.41
N SER A 38 13.04 14.78 -16.07
CA SER A 38 14.45 15.06 -15.76
C SER A 38 14.89 14.31 -14.49
N PHE A 39 13.97 14.04 -13.56
CA PHE A 39 14.24 13.22 -12.39
C PHE A 39 14.23 11.73 -12.74
N MET A 40 15.22 10.99 -12.24
CA MET A 40 15.32 9.53 -12.42
C MET A 40 14.17 8.77 -11.74
N PHE A 41 13.56 9.39 -10.73
CA PHE A 41 12.41 8.88 -9.99
C PHE A 41 11.10 9.56 -10.40
N SER A 42 11.00 10.12 -11.61
CA SER A 42 9.74 10.69 -12.09
C SER A 42 8.63 9.64 -12.13
N GLN A 43 7.38 10.11 -12.01
CA GLN A 43 6.21 9.24 -12.06
C GLN A 43 6.21 8.37 -13.32
N ALA A 44 6.58 8.90 -14.49
CA ALA A 44 6.62 8.13 -15.73
C ALA A 44 7.63 6.97 -15.69
N ARG A 45 8.71 7.11 -14.91
CA ARG A 45 9.75 6.08 -14.75
C ARG A 45 9.41 5.05 -13.67
N VAL A 46 8.77 5.49 -12.58
CA VAL A 46 8.54 4.65 -11.38
C VAL A 46 7.15 4.01 -11.36
N ALA A 47 6.11 4.66 -11.91
CA ALA A 47 4.75 4.12 -11.91
C ALA A 47 4.62 2.71 -12.50
N PRO A 48 5.35 2.33 -13.59
CA PRO A 48 5.31 0.96 -14.08
C PRO A 48 5.79 -0.08 -13.06
N ALA A 49 6.85 0.23 -12.29
CA ALA A 49 7.36 -0.66 -11.26
C ALA A 49 6.39 -0.81 -10.08
N ILE A 50 5.72 0.27 -9.69
CA ILE A 50 4.69 0.24 -8.65
C ILE A 50 3.50 -0.61 -9.09
N ARG A 51 3.02 -0.45 -10.33
CA ARG A 51 1.92 -1.26 -10.88
C ARG A 51 2.29 -2.75 -10.95
N TYR A 52 3.52 -3.05 -11.39
CA TYR A 52 4.02 -4.42 -11.40
C TYR A 52 4.02 -5.05 -9.99
N ALA A 53 4.45 -4.28 -8.97
CA ALA A 53 4.41 -4.75 -7.59
C ALA A 53 2.97 -4.95 -7.09
N GLN A 54 2.05 -4.03 -7.41
CA GLN A 54 0.63 -4.15 -7.09
C GLN A 54 0.02 -5.43 -7.67
N GLU A 55 0.22 -5.69 -8.96
CA GLU A 55 -0.31 -6.89 -9.64
C GLU A 55 0.24 -8.18 -9.01
N ARG A 56 1.53 -8.20 -8.67
CA ARG A 56 2.14 -9.36 -8.00
C ARG A 56 1.60 -9.58 -6.60
N LEU A 57 1.43 -8.53 -5.81
CA LEU A 57 0.93 -8.64 -4.43
C LEU A 57 -0.54 -9.06 -4.41
N GLU A 58 -1.35 -8.60 -5.37
CA GLU A 58 -2.73 -9.07 -5.52
C GLU A 58 -2.77 -10.56 -5.90
N ALA A 59 -1.92 -11.00 -6.84
CA ALA A 59 -1.86 -12.40 -7.26
C ALA A 59 -1.35 -13.35 -6.16
N GLU A 60 -0.34 -12.94 -5.38
CA GLU A 60 0.31 -13.79 -4.39
C GLU A 60 -0.43 -13.81 -3.03
N PHE A 61 -0.94 -12.64 -2.61
CA PHE A 61 -1.50 -12.45 -1.26
C PHE A 61 -2.98 -12.07 -1.26
N GLY A 62 -3.57 -11.71 -2.40
CA GLY A 62 -4.95 -11.21 -2.47
C GLY A 62 -5.13 -9.80 -1.91
N LEU A 63 -4.04 -9.05 -1.74
CA LEU A 63 -4.03 -7.68 -1.24
C LEU A 63 -4.29 -6.70 -2.39
N ARG A 64 -5.30 -5.83 -2.24
CA ARG A 64 -5.61 -4.81 -3.25
C ARG A 64 -5.05 -3.46 -2.82
N PHE A 65 -4.09 -2.94 -3.57
CA PHE A 65 -3.53 -1.62 -3.32
C PHE A 65 -4.20 -0.59 -4.23
N ARG A 66 -4.82 0.44 -3.65
CA ARG A 66 -5.37 1.58 -4.39
C ARG A 66 -4.33 2.68 -4.43
N VAL A 67 -3.64 2.81 -5.56
CA VAL A 67 -2.50 3.73 -5.68
C VAL A 67 -2.95 5.07 -6.25
N HIS A 68 -2.77 6.14 -5.49
CA HIS A 68 -2.98 7.52 -5.89
C HIS A 68 -1.65 8.24 -6.08
N PHE A 69 -1.42 8.75 -7.29
CA PHE A 69 -0.22 9.54 -7.59
C PHE A 69 -0.49 11.03 -7.42
N GLU A 70 0.39 11.70 -6.69
CA GLU A 70 0.39 13.15 -6.50
C GLU A 70 1.65 13.76 -7.12
N ASN A 71 1.46 14.88 -7.82
CA ASN A 71 2.57 15.61 -8.43
C ASN A 71 3.36 16.36 -7.36
N THR A 72 4.68 16.21 -7.39
CA THR A 72 5.61 16.94 -6.52
C THR A 72 6.59 17.81 -7.28
N ASP A 73 6.30 18.23 -8.51
CA ASP A 73 7.20 19.13 -9.23
C ASP A 73 7.47 20.46 -8.47
N PRO A 74 6.44 21.19 -7.98
CA PRO A 74 6.66 22.37 -7.16
C PRO A 74 7.25 21.99 -5.80
N ALA A 75 8.11 22.84 -5.25
CA ALA A 75 8.63 22.64 -3.89
C ALA A 75 7.48 22.66 -2.88
N ASN A 76 7.56 21.79 -1.86
CA ASN A 76 6.57 21.64 -0.79
C ASN A 76 5.18 21.16 -1.24
N GLN A 77 5.00 20.81 -2.52
CA GLN A 77 3.71 20.36 -3.02
C GLN A 77 3.25 19.07 -2.32
N ALA A 78 4.18 18.18 -1.96
CA ALA A 78 3.88 16.97 -1.19
C ALA A 78 3.23 17.30 0.17
N LEU A 79 3.79 18.29 0.88
CA LEU A 79 3.28 18.74 2.17
C LEU A 79 1.89 19.34 2.04
N PHE A 80 1.68 20.21 1.04
CA PHE A 80 0.37 20.83 0.81
C PHE A 80 -0.69 19.80 0.43
N ALA A 81 -0.37 18.87 -0.49
CA ALA A 81 -1.28 17.81 -0.88
C ALA A 81 -1.65 16.90 0.30
N LEU A 82 -0.72 16.64 1.21
CA LEU A 82 -1.01 15.89 2.44
C LEU A 82 -1.88 16.69 3.41
N ALA A 83 -1.59 17.99 3.58
CA ALA A 83 -2.36 18.89 4.44
C ALA A 83 -3.80 19.06 3.94
N ASP A 84 -4.01 19.19 2.64
CA ASP A 84 -5.35 19.28 2.03
C ASP A 84 -6.18 18.01 2.27
N ARG A 85 -5.51 16.85 2.34
CA ARG A 85 -6.13 15.56 2.64
C ARG A 85 -6.32 15.28 4.14
N SER A 86 -5.80 16.13 5.03
CA SER A 86 -5.84 15.88 6.49
C SER A 86 -7.25 15.85 7.09
N CYS A 87 -8.21 16.52 6.45
CA CYS A 87 -9.62 16.49 6.83
C CYS A 87 -10.40 15.28 6.25
N GLY A 88 -9.76 14.45 5.42
CA GLY A 88 -10.35 13.27 4.79
C GLY A 88 -9.80 11.94 5.35
N PRO A 89 -10.13 10.81 4.70
CA PRO A 89 -9.54 9.52 5.03
C PRO A 89 -8.02 9.59 4.83
N ARG A 90 -7.28 9.22 5.88
CA ARG A 90 -5.82 9.13 5.84
C ARG A 90 -5.40 7.93 4.98
N PRO A 91 -4.39 8.05 4.10
CA PRO A 91 -3.86 6.89 3.39
C PRO A 91 -3.20 5.91 4.36
N ASP A 92 -3.31 4.62 4.06
CA ASP A 92 -2.69 3.54 4.83
C ASP A 92 -1.17 3.50 4.65
N LEU A 93 -0.70 3.88 3.46
CA LEU A 93 0.71 3.91 3.09
C LEU A 93 1.05 5.17 2.29
N ILE A 94 2.19 5.78 2.60
CA ILE A 94 2.77 6.88 1.82
C ILE A 94 4.09 6.40 1.21
N LEU A 95 4.27 6.60 -0.10
CA LEU A 95 5.52 6.35 -0.81
C LEU A 95 6.12 7.67 -1.31
N GLY A 96 7.38 7.92 -0.96
CA GLY A 96 8.03 9.22 -1.17
C GLY A 96 7.56 10.26 -0.15
N PRO A 97 7.82 11.55 -0.39
CA PRO A 97 8.60 12.11 -1.50
C PRO A 97 10.10 11.74 -1.43
N VAL A 98 10.80 11.81 -2.56
CA VAL A 98 12.23 11.43 -2.66
C VAL A 98 13.17 12.60 -2.39
N ARG A 99 12.74 13.84 -2.68
CA ARG A 99 13.56 15.04 -2.48
C ARG A 99 13.77 15.27 -0.98
N GLU A 100 15.01 15.49 -0.55
CA GLU A 100 15.38 15.61 0.87
C GLU A 100 14.55 16.66 1.62
N TYR A 101 14.34 17.84 1.03
CA TYR A 101 13.55 18.91 1.63
C TYR A 101 12.06 18.57 1.80
N GLU A 102 11.55 17.61 1.03
CA GLU A 102 10.18 17.13 1.17
C GLU A 102 10.09 15.88 2.04
N ALA A 103 11.16 15.09 2.12
CA ALA A 103 11.25 13.87 2.91
C ALA A 103 11.58 14.13 4.39
N ALA A 104 12.14 15.29 4.71
CA ALA A 104 12.54 15.68 6.07
C ALA A 104 11.43 16.36 6.89
N GLY A 105 10.19 16.40 6.38
CA GLY A 105 9.03 17.04 6.99
C GLY A 105 8.25 16.16 7.97
#